data_AF-A0A0B6XCU2-F1
#
_entry.id   AF-A0A0B6XCU2-F1
#
_cell.length_a   1.000
_cell.length_b   1.000
_cell.length_c   1.000
_cell.angle_alpha   90.00
_cell.angle_beta   90.00
_cell.angle_gamma   90.00
#
_symmetry.space_group_name_H-M   'P 1'
#
loop_
_entity.id
_entity.type
_entity.pdbx_description
1 polymer ?
#
loop_
_entity_poly.entity_id
_entity_poly.type
_entity_poly.pdbx_seq_one_letter_code
_entity_poly.pdbx_strand_id
1 'polypeptide(L)'
;MNIIGKNVEFNKELSLSKDLINLINSGLLKIENIILKKTNSKEAFHIDSASSGEQSVIMNILGISSVIKDNSLILIDEPEVCLHPEWQEKYIKLLIDIFKINKKCHFIITTHSPQIIANLGEKNCFITSIEDGKSKKSINYINKSSDFQLATLFNSPGFKNEYLTRLSLNLLSKIISEKSVDHEDKKIMEELLLIKNKLHEKDPLLELITSLDEMVKYYG
;
A
#
# COMPACT_ATOMS: atom_id res chain seq x y z
N MET A 1 -25.46 42.94 -5.19
CA MET A 1 -26.21 42.64 -6.44
C MET A 1 -26.30 41.13 -6.54
N ASN A 2 -27.41 40.55 -6.04
CA ASN A 2 -27.59 39.10 -5.98
C ASN A 2 -27.90 38.58 -7.39
N ILE A 3 -26.91 37.96 -8.02
CA ILE A 3 -27.16 37.15 -9.22
C ILE A 3 -27.75 35.85 -8.69
N ILE A 4 -29.07 35.74 -8.78
CA ILE A 4 -29.81 34.50 -8.53
C ILE A 4 -29.23 33.47 -9.49
N GLY A 5 -28.53 32.47 -8.94
CA GLY A 5 -27.94 31.39 -9.72
C GLY A 5 -29.02 30.68 -10.52
N LYS A 6 -29.04 30.89 -11.83
CA LYS A 6 -29.81 30.05 -12.75
C LYS A 6 -29.17 28.66 -12.71
N ASN A 7 -29.95 27.63 -12.37
CA ASN A 7 -29.60 26.26 -12.68
C ASN A 7 -29.54 26.13 -14.21
N VAL A 8 -28.33 26.11 -14.76
CA VAL A 8 -28.10 25.82 -16.18
C VAL A 8 -27.86 24.31 -16.28
N GLU A 9 -28.89 23.56 -16.67
CA GLU A 9 -28.73 22.17 -17.07
C GLU A 9 -28.09 22.13 -18.47
N PHE A 10 -26.80 21.82 -18.53
CA PHE A 10 -26.11 21.60 -19.80
C PHE A 10 -26.48 20.23 -20.36
N ASN A 11 -27.57 20.18 -21.13
CA ASN A 11 -28.01 19.00 -21.87
C ASN A 11 -27.29 18.92 -23.23
N LYS A 12 -26.03 18.48 -23.22
CA LYS A 12 -25.29 17.83 -24.33
C LYS A 12 -23.84 17.70 -23.91
N GLU A 13 -23.25 16.54 -24.20
CA GLU A 13 -21.82 16.18 -24.05
C GLU A 13 -20.94 17.41 -23.82
N LEU A 14 -20.79 17.78 -22.55
CA LEU A 14 -19.90 18.86 -22.18
C LEU A 14 -18.52 18.24 -22.29
N SER A 15 -17.87 18.41 -23.45
CA SER A 15 -16.42 18.39 -23.45
C SER A 15 -16.02 19.38 -22.37
N LEU A 16 -15.26 18.96 -21.36
CA LEU A 16 -14.61 19.86 -20.40
C LEU A 16 -13.82 20.88 -21.22
N SER A 17 -14.47 22.00 -21.55
CA SER A 17 -13.91 22.98 -22.45
C SER A 17 -12.78 23.69 -21.71
N LYS A 18 -11.75 24.10 -22.44
CA LYS A 18 -10.69 24.95 -21.87
C LYS A 18 -11.27 26.18 -21.15
N ASP A 19 -12.43 26.65 -21.59
CA ASP A 19 -13.12 27.81 -21.00
C ASP A 19 -13.58 27.57 -19.57
N LEU A 20 -14.14 26.39 -19.26
CA LEU A 20 -14.52 26.03 -17.89
C LEU A 20 -13.30 25.98 -16.96
N ILE A 21 -12.22 25.38 -17.45
CA ILE A 21 -10.96 25.30 -16.71
C ILE A 21 -10.39 26.70 -16.48
N ASN A 22 -10.41 27.57 -17.50
CA ASN A 22 -9.93 28.95 -17.40
C ASN A 22 -10.75 29.77 -16.39
N LEU A 23 -12.07 29.59 -16.35
CA LEU A 23 -12.95 30.27 -15.41
C LEU A 23 -12.76 29.81 -13.96
N ILE A 24 -12.47 28.51 -13.76
CA ILE A 24 -12.10 27.98 -12.44
C ILE A 24 -10.75 28.58 -12.01
N ASN A 25 -9.75 28.54 -12.90
CA ASN A 25 -8.41 29.07 -12.62
C ASN A 25 -8.42 30.59 -12.37
N SER A 26 -9.32 31.34 -12.99
CA SER A 26 -9.48 32.78 -12.76
C SER A 26 -10.26 33.11 -11.48
N GLY A 27 -10.74 32.12 -10.72
CA GLY A 27 -11.55 32.30 -9.51
C GLY A 27 -12.97 32.76 -9.77
N LEU A 28 -13.45 32.74 -11.02
CA LEU A 28 -14.80 33.14 -11.41
C LEU A 28 -15.82 32.01 -11.27
N LEU A 29 -15.34 30.75 -11.30
CA LEU A 29 -16.14 29.56 -11.04
C LEU A 29 -15.54 28.77 -9.89
N LYS A 30 -16.42 28.25 -9.02
CA LYS A 30 -16.08 27.27 -7.98
C LYS A 30 -16.93 26.03 -8.21
N ILE A 31 -16.31 24.86 -8.12
CA ILE A 31 -17.05 23.59 -8.06
C ILE A 31 -17.59 23.48 -6.64
N GLU A 32 -18.91 23.50 -6.48
CA GLU A 32 -19.56 23.36 -5.19
C GLU A 32 -19.66 21.88 -4.79
N ASN A 33 -20.33 21.07 -5.62
CA ASN A 33 -20.53 19.65 -5.38
C ASN A 33 -20.26 18.83 -6.65
N ILE A 34 -19.84 17.58 -6.47
CA ILE A 34 -19.68 16.60 -7.56
C ILE A 34 -20.62 15.42 -7.31
N ILE A 35 -21.42 15.10 -8.33
CA ILE A 35 -22.39 13.99 -8.29
C ILE A 35 -21.99 12.95 -9.33
N LEU A 36 -21.72 11.73 -8.87
CA LEU A 36 -21.39 10.58 -9.71
C LEU A 36 -22.63 9.72 -9.92
N LYS A 37 -22.89 9.33 -11.15
CA LYS A 37 -23.99 8.43 -11.50
C LYS A 37 -23.46 7.27 -12.32
N LYS A 38 -23.69 6.04 -11.86
CA LYS A 38 -23.37 4.84 -12.64
C LYS A 38 -24.27 4.83 -13.88
N THR A 39 -23.71 4.59 -15.06
CA THR A 39 -24.41 4.70 -16.36
C THR A 39 -25.75 3.94 -16.42
N ASN A 40 -25.84 2.82 -15.69
CA ASN A 40 -27.03 1.96 -15.65
C ASN A 40 -27.80 2.02 -14.31
N SER A 41 -27.48 2.96 -13.42
CA SER A 41 -28.20 3.15 -12.15
C SER A 41 -29.01 4.44 -12.19
N LYS A 42 -30.17 4.43 -11.51
CA LYS A 42 -30.92 5.67 -11.22
C LYS A 42 -30.35 6.40 -10.00
N GLU A 43 -29.59 5.70 -9.17
CA GLU A 43 -28.97 6.27 -7.97
C GLU A 43 -27.80 7.17 -8.34
N ALA A 44 -27.80 8.35 -7.74
CA ALA A 44 -26.73 9.32 -7.82
C ALA A 44 -26.00 9.36 -6.48
N PHE A 45 -24.67 9.38 -6.55
CA PHE A 45 -23.80 9.43 -5.40
C PHE A 45 -23.16 10.81 -5.29
N HIS A 46 -23.42 11.50 -4.18
CA HIS A 46 -22.77 12.78 -3.88
C HIS A 46 -21.41 12.48 -3.25
N ILE A 47 -20.33 13.02 -3.84
CA ILE A 47 -18.98 12.81 -3.31
C ILE A 47 -18.85 13.34 -1.87
N ASP A 48 -19.57 14.40 -1.53
CA ASP A 48 -19.56 15.00 -0.20
C ASP A 48 -20.18 14.11 0.88
N SER A 49 -20.92 13.07 0.48
CA SER A 49 -21.46 12.05 1.37
C SER A 49 -20.47 10.92 1.68
N ALA A 50 -19.37 10.85 0.93
CA ALA A 50 -18.31 9.86 1.12
C ALA A 50 -17.39 10.24 2.29
N SER A 51 -16.74 9.26 2.90
CA SER A 51 -15.68 9.53 3.87
C SER A 51 -14.50 10.27 3.23
N SER A 52 -13.72 11.03 4.01
CA SER A 52 -12.54 11.74 3.48
C SER A 52 -11.55 10.82 2.76
N GLY A 53 -11.41 9.57 3.22
CA GLY A 53 -10.61 8.54 2.56
C GLY A 53 -11.19 8.14 1.20
N GLU A 54 -12.49 7.92 1.11
CA GLU A 54 -13.17 7.63 -0.17
C GLU A 54 -13.05 8.79 -1.15
N GLN A 55 -13.24 10.02 -0.67
CA GLN A 55 -13.06 11.23 -1.48
C GLN A 55 -11.65 11.29 -2.05
N SER A 56 -10.62 11.02 -1.23
CA SER A 56 -9.22 10.99 -1.66
C SER A 56 -8.99 9.94 -2.77
N VAL A 57 -9.51 8.72 -2.60
CA VAL A 57 -9.42 7.66 -3.62
C VAL A 57 -10.08 8.09 -4.93
N ILE A 58 -11.31 8.60 -4.85
CA ILE A 58 -12.07 9.04 -6.03
C ILE A 58 -11.33 10.16 -6.76
N MET A 59 -10.85 11.17 -6.03
CA MET A 59 -10.15 12.30 -6.62
C MET A 59 -8.82 11.88 -7.28
N ASN A 60 -8.06 10.98 -6.65
CA ASN A 60 -6.84 10.42 -7.25
C ASN A 60 -7.14 9.68 -8.56
N ILE A 61 -8.17 8.83 -8.56
CA ILE A 61 -8.58 8.08 -9.74
C ILE A 61 -9.04 9.01 -10.86
N LEU A 62 -9.89 10.01 -10.55
CA LEU A 62 -10.36 10.99 -11.53
C LEU A 62 -9.21 11.82 -12.10
N GLY A 63 -8.28 12.24 -11.23
CA GLY A 63 -7.06 12.95 -11.63
C GLY A 63 -6.24 12.16 -12.65
N ILE A 64 -5.90 10.91 -12.33
CA ILE A 64 -5.17 10.02 -13.25
C ILE A 64 -5.98 9.80 -14.54
N SER A 65 -7.28 9.50 -14.42
CA SER A 65 -8.16 9.22 -15.56
C SER A 65 -8.27 10.39 -16.54
N SER A 66 -8.13 11.62 -16.06
CA SER A 66 -8.24 12.82 -16.90
C SER A 66 -7.05 13.01 -17.85
N VAL A 67 -5.89 12.41 -17.54
CA VAL A 67 -4.64 12.61 -18.29
C VAL A 67 -4.04 11.33 -18.86
N ILE A 68 -4.41 10.16 -18.32
CA ILE A 68 -3.81 8.87 -18.70
C ILE A 68 -4.10 8.52 -20.17
N LYS A 69 -3.05 8.04 -20.85
CA LYS A 69 -3.09 7.54 -22.24
C LYS A 69 -2.27 6.26 -22.34
N ASP A 70 -2.38 5.56 -23.47
CA ASP A 70 -1.47 4.44 -23.75
C ASP A 70 -0.01 4.89 -23.64
N ASN A 71 0.86 3.99 -23.17
CA ASN A 71 2.29 4.24 -22.89
C ASN A 71 2.56 5.30 -21.81
N SER A 72 1.68 5.48 -20.82
CA SER A 72 1.92 6.43 -19.72
C SER A 72 2.77 5.83 -18.60
N LEU A 73 3.62 6.67 -17.99
CA LEU A 73 4.26 6.39 -16.70
C LEU A 73 3.54 7.19 -15.62
N ILE A 74 2.98 6.50 -14.63
CA ILE A 74 2.26 7.08 -13.51
C ILE A 74 3.13 6.91 -12.27
N LEU A 75 3.45 8.02 -11.62
CA LEU A 75 4.19 8.05 -10.36
C LEU A 75 3.23 8.50 -9.26
N ILE A 76 3.10 7.70 -8.21
CA ILE A 76 2.23 8.00 -7.07
C ILE A 76 3.09 7.95 -5.82
N ASP A 77 3.11 9.06 -5.08
CA ASP A 77 3.87 9.16 -3.84
C ASP A 77 2.95 8.94 -2.64
N GLU A 78 3.31 7.99 -1.76
CA GLU A 78 2.64 7.68 -0.50
C GLU A 78 1.10 7.75 -0.54
N PRO A 79 0.42 6.93 -1.38
CA PRO A 79 -1.03 7.00 -1.52
C PRO A 79 -1.78 6.72 -0.22
N GLU A 80 -1.15 6.12 0.80
CA GLU A 80 -1.73 5.78 2.08
C GLU A 80 -2.02 6.97 3.03
N VAL A 81 -1.40 8.15 2.84
CA VAL A 81 -1.40 9.24 3.84
C VAL A 81 -2.81 9.66 4.26
N CYS A 82 -3.78 9.57 3.35
CA CYS A 82 -5.18 9.94 3.59
C CYS A 82 -6.14 8.72 3.59
N LEU A 83 -5.62 7.49 3.51
CA LEU A 83 -6.44 6.30 3.33
C LEU A 83 -6.63 5.53 4.64
N HIS A 84 -7.88 5.23 4.94
CA HIS A 84 -8.21 4.22 5.96
C HIS A 84 -7.58 2.87 5.58
N PRO A 85 -7.13 2.03 6.53
CA PRO A 85 -6.48 0.74 6.23
C PRO A 85 -7.22 -0.13 5.23
N GLU A 86 -8.56 -0.19 5.32
CA GLU A 86 -9.40 -0.92 4.37
C GLU A 86 -9.24 -0.44 2.91
N TRP A 87 -9.03 0.87 2.71
CA TRP A 87 -8.78 1.43 1.39
C TRP A 87 -7.35 1.16 0.91
N GLN A 88 -6.37 1.13 1.81
CA GLN A 88 -4.99 0.78 1.47
C GLN A 88 -4.91 -0.63 0.86
N GLU A 89 -5.64 -1.60 1.43
CA GLU A 89 -5.73 -2.96 0.90
C GLU A 89 -6.38 -3.01 -0.49
N LYS A 90 -7.35 -2.13 -0.78
CA LYS A 90 -8.09 -2.15 -2.06
C LYS A 90 -7.44 -1.30 -3.15
N TYR A 91 -6.56 -0.37 -2.78
CA TYR A 91 -6.08 0.70 -3.64
C TYR A 91 -5.42 0.20 -4.94
N ILE A 92 -4.44 -0.71 -4.82
CA ILE A 92 -3.70 -1.21 -5.98
C ILE A 92 -4.61 -1.98 -6.93
N LYS A 93 -5.47 -2.85 -6.37
CA LYS A 93 -6.44 -3.62 -7.17
C LYS A 93 -7.38 -2.69 -7.93
N LEU A 94 -7.83 -1.62 -7.28
CA LEU A 94 -8.70 -0.61 -7.89
C LEU A 94 -7.99 0.12 -9.05
N LEU A 95 -6.72 0.52 -8.88
CA LEU A 95 -5.93 1.11 -9.97
C LEU A 95 -5.80 0.16 -11.16
N ILE A 96 -5.48 -1.12 -10.91
CA ILE A 96 -5.36 -2.14 -11.96
C ILE A 96 -6.69 -2.31 -12.68
N ASP A 97 -7.80 -2.43 -11.94
CA ASP A 97 -9.12 -2.68 -12.53
C ASP A 97 -9.64 -1.52 -13.37
N ILE A 98 -9.34 -0.28 -12.98
CA ILE A 98 -9.75 0.92 -13.71
C ILE A 98 -8.88 1.13 -14.95
N PHE A 99 -7.56 1.02 -14.81
CA PHE A 99 -6.61 1.40 -15.86
C PHE A 99 -6.16 0.25 -16.76
N LYS A 100 -6.68 -0.97 -16.57
CA LYS A 100 -6.40 -2.11 -17.47
C LYS A 100 -6.82 -1.88 -18.93
N ILE A 101 -7.69 -0.91 -19.20
CA ILE A 101 -8.10 -0.55 -20.56
C ILE A 101 -6.98 0.19 -21.33
N ASN A 102 -6.10 0.89 -20.62
CA ASN A 102 -4.96 1.60 -21.18
C ASN A 102 -3.78 0.64 -21.37
N LYS A 103 -3.17 0.67 -22.55
CA LYS A 103 -2.10 -0.26 -22.92
C LYS A 103 -0.73 0.30 -22.53
N LYS A 104 0.16 -0.60 -22.09
CA LYS A 104 1.58 -0.29 -21.80
C LYS A 104 1.78 0.83 -20.77
N CYS A 105 0.85 0.96 -19.82
CA CYS A 105 1.01 1.88 -18.70
C CYS A 105 1.84 1.23 -17.59
N HIS A 106 2.71 2.01 -16.98
CA HIS A 106 3.51 1.60 -15.82
C HIS A 106 3.14 2.47 -14.62
N PHE A 107 2.88 1.82 -13.49
CA PHE A 107 2.64 2.49 -12.22
C PHE A 107 3.84 2.25 -11.30
N ILE A 108 4.45 3.33 -10.82
CA ILE A 108 5.48 3.29 -9.78
C ILE A 108 4.90 3.99 -8.56
N ILE A 109 4.88 3.27 -7.45
CA ILE A 109 4.24 3.71 -6.21
C ILE A 109 5.26 3.56 -5.10
N THR A 110 5.51 4.64 -4.38
CA THR A 110 6.24 4.62 -3.11
C THR A 110 5.24 4.46 -1.98
N THR A 111 5.59 3.68 -0.96
CA THR A 111 4.73 3.47 0.19
C THR A 111 5.54 3.07 1.41
N HIS A 112 5.12 3.56 2.56
CA HIS A 112 5.51 3.14 3.90
C HIS A 112 4.46 2.21 4.53
N SER A 113 3.39 1.86 3.81
CA SER A 113 2.32 1.01 4.34
C SER A 113 2.51 -0.48 4.01
N PRO A 114 2.65 -1.34 5.04
CA PRO A 114 2.53 -2.78 4.86
C PRO A 114 1.18 -3.24 4.29
N GLN A 115 0.10 -2.47 4.51
CA GLN A 115 -1.23 -2.89 4.06
C GLN A 115 -1.36 -2.84 2.53
N ILE A 116 -0.72 -1.85 1.90
CA ILE A 116 -0.68 -1.75 0.43
C ILE A 116 0.05 -2.96 -0.17
N ILE A 117 1.16 -3.36 0.44
CA ILE A 117 1.98 -4.48 -0.03
C ILE A 117 1.27 -5.82 0.19
N ALA A 118 0.56 -5.98 1.31
CA ALA A 118 -0.14 -7.21 1.69
C ALA A 118 -1.07 -7.71 0.59
N ASN A 119 -1.69 -6.78 -0.16
CA ASN A 119 -2.71 -7.08 -1.15
C ASN A 119 -2.30 -6.67 -2.58
N LEU A 120 -0.99 -6.63 -2.85
CA LEU A 120 -0.47 -6.45 -4.21
C LEU A 120 -0.96 -7.56 -5.15
N GLY A 121 -1.08 -7.25 -6.44
CA GLY A 121 -1.40 -8.24 -7.46
C GLY A 121 -0.32 -9.32 -7.58
N GLU A 122 -0.73 -10.53 -7.96
CA GLU A 122 0.20 -11.67 -8.16
C GLU A 122 1.08 -11.52 -9.40
N LYS A 123 0.59 -10.81 -10.43
CA LYS A 123 1.23 -10.70 -11.74
C LYS A 123 1.66 -9.27 -12.02
N ASN A 124 2.85 -9.11 -12.58
CA ASN A 124 3.43 -7.82 -12.99
C ASN A 124 3.58 -6.78 -11.86
N CYS A 125 3.62 -7.23 -10.60
CA CYS A 125 3.93 -6.38 -9.46
C CYS A 125 5.28 -6.76 -8.86
N PHE A 126 6.10 -5.75 -8.58
CA PHE A 126 7.44 -5.89 -8.03
C PHE A 126 7.59 -4.93 -6.85
N ILE A 127 8.31 -5.38 -5.84
CA ILE A 127 8.63 -4.60 -4.64
C ILE A 127 10.13 -4.35 -4.70
N THR A 128 10.53 -3.09 -4.65
CA THR A 128 11.95 -2.70 -4.62
C THR A 128 12.21 -2.00 -3.30
N SER A 129 13.15 -2.51 -2.50
CA SER A 129 13.62 -1.77 -1.34
C SER A 129 14.61 -0.70 -1.80
N ILE A 130 14.45 0.51 -1.26
CA ILE A 130 15.36 1.62 -1.52
C ILE A 130 16.75 1.34 -0.94
N GLU A 131 16.83 0.54 0.14
CA GLU A 131 18.10 0.23 0.81
C GLU A 131 19.01 -0.68 -0.02
N ASP A 132 18.45 -1.74 -0.62
CA ASP A 132 19.23 -2.74 -1.36
C ASP A 132 19.16 -2.57 -2.88
N GLY A 133 18.23 -1.74 -3.39
CA GLY A 133 17.98 -1.54 -4.82
C GLY A 133 17.51 -2.81 -5.55
N LYS A 134 17.13 -3.87 -4.82
CA LYS A 134 16.77 -5.17 -5.40
C LYS A 134 15.26 -5.28 -5.56
N SER A 135 14.85 -5.58 -6.80
CA SER A 135 13.46 -5.89 -7.10
C SER A 135 13.12 -7.34 -6.76
N LYS A 136 12.06 -7.52 -5.99
CA LYS A 136 11.52 -8.80 -5.55
C LYS A 136 10.10 -8.95 -6.11
N LYS A 137 9.71 -10.16 -6.50
CA LYS A 137 8.35 -10.41 -6.97
C LYS A 137 7.36 -10.29 -5.82
N SER A 138 6.24 -9.59 -6.03
CA SER A 138 5.21 -9.40 -4.99
C SER A 138 4.66 -10.71 -4.43
N ILE A 139 4.56 -11.77 -5.25
CA ILE A 139 3.98 -13.08 -4.89
C ILE A 139 4.54 -13.70 -3.60
N ASN A 140 5.79 -13.39 -3.23
CA ASN A 140 6.40 -13.93 -2.01
C ASN A 140 6.01 -13.14 -0.74
N TYR A 141 5.40 -11.97 -0.91
CA TYR A 141 5.14 -10.98 0.15
C TYR A 141 3.65 -10.63 0.31
N ILE A 142 2.79 -11.09 -0.61
CA ILE A 142 1.33 -10.94 -0.49
C ILE A 142 0.75 -11.87 0.58
N ASN A 143 -0.41 -11.52 1.13
CA ASN A 143 -1.11 -12.26 2.17
C ASN A 143 -0.24 -12.53 3.40
N LYS A 144 0.68 -11.61 3.72
CA LYS A 144 1.53 -11.63 4.91
C LYS A 144 1.07 -10.58 5.90
N SER A 145 1.25 -10.86 7.18
CA SER A 145 0.92 -9.91 8.25
C SER A 145 1.77 -8.64 8.14
N SER A 146 1.26 -7.54 8.71
CA SER A 146 2.01 -6.29 8.81
C SER A 146 3.35 -6.50 9.49
N ASP A 147 3.40 -7.28 10.58
CA ASP A 147 4.63 -7.63 11.30
C ASP A 147 5.68 -8.33 10.43
N PHE A 148 5.25 -9.27 9.57
CA PHE A 148 6.15 -9.93 8.63
C PHE A 148 6.79 -8.92 7.69
N GLN A 149 5.97 -8.03 7.12
CA GLN A 149 6.46 -7.05 6.16
C GLN A 149 7.35 -6.00 6.83
N LEU A 150 6.97 -5.55 8.03
CA LEU A 150 7.76 -4.63 8.84
C LEU A 150 9.15 -5.20 9.13
N ALA A 151 9.23 -6.47 9.50
CA ALA A 151 10.50 -7.14 9.75
C ALA A 151 11.32 -7.39 8.48
N THR A 152 10.69 -7.77 7.36
CA THR A 152 11.40 -8.29 6.17
C THR A 152 11.61 -7.28 5.05
N LEU A 153 10.63 -6.40 4.80
CA LEU A 153 10.65 -5.43 3.69
C LEU A 153 11.03 -4.03 4.17
N PHE A 154 10.45 -3.59 5.29
CA PHE A 154 10.68 -2.25 5.83
C PHE A 154 11.84 -2.18 6.82
N ASN A 155 12.41 -3.34 7.20
CA ASN A 155 13.57 -3.40 8.06
C ASN A 155 13.38 -2.67 9.41
N SER A 156 12.12 -2.63 9.88
CA SER A 156 11.61 -1.88 11.03
C SER A 156 10.59 -2.76 11.76
N PRO A 157 11.04 -3.80 12.48
CA PRO A 157 10.16 -4.82 13.06
C PRO A 157 9.19 -4.28 14.11
N GLY A 158 9.44 -3.10 14.69
CA GLY A 158 8.66 -2.56 15.79
C GLY A 158 8.91 -3.28 17.12
N PHE A 159 8.05 -3.00 18.10
CA PHE A 159 8.10 -3.61 19.43
C PHE A 159 7.19 -4.84 19.50
N LYS A 160 7.65 -5.95 20.08
CA LYS A 160 6.91 -7.21 20.20
C LYS A 160 6.36 -7.72 18.87
N ASN A 161 7.22 -7.79 17.86
CA ASN A 161 6.85 -8.32 16.55
C ASN A 161 6.42 -9.81 16.68
N GLU A 162 5.15 -10.11 16.40
CA GLU A 162 4.57 -11.45 16.60
C GLU A 162 5.10 -12.45 15.58
N TYR A 163 5.40 -11.99 14.35
CA TYR A 163 6.01 -12.84 13.34
C TYR A 163 7.37 -13.36 13.81
N LEU A 164 8.25 -12.47 14.29
CA LEU A 164 9.57 -12.84 14.78
C LEU A 164 9.51 -13.65 16.07
N THR A 165 8.56 -13.35 16.96
CA THR A 165 8.32 -14.13 18.18
C THR A 165 7.95 -15.57 17.83
N ARG A 166 6.98 -15.78 16.94
CA ARG A 166 6.58 -17.12 16.50
C ARG A 166 7.71 -17.85 15.77
N LEU A 167 8.47 -17.15 14.92
CA LEU A 167 9.62 -17.72 14.23
C LEU A 167 10.66 -18.24 15.23
N SER A 168 10.97 -17.42 16.23
CA SER A 168 11.91 -17.74 17.30
C SER A 168 11.43 -18.94 18.14
N LEU A 169 10.17 -18.96 18.56
CA LEU A 169 9.61 -20.06 19.34
C LEU A 169 9.55 -21.37 18.55
N ASN A 170 9.26 -21.32 17.25
CA ASN A 170 9.25 -22.50 16.39
C ASN A 170 10.66 -23.07 16.24
N LEU A 171 11.66 -22.22 16.00
CA LEU A 171 13.06 -22.62 15.93
C LEU A 171 13.53 -23.24 17.26
N LEU A 172 13.19 -22.61 18.38
CA LEU A 172 13.48 -23.10 19.72
C LEU A 172 12.92 -24.51 19.92
N SER A 173 11.64 -24.68 19.61
CA SER A 173 10.93 -25.94 19.78
C SER A 173 11.54 -27.05 18.91
N LYS A 174 11.90 -26.73 17.66
CA LYS A 174 12.55 -27.67 16.75
C LYS A 174 13.90 -28.14 17.31
N ILE A 175 14.79 -27.21 17.68
CA ILE A 175 16.12 -27.52 18.23
C ILE A 175 16.02 -28.36 19.51
N ILE A 176 15.08 -28.05 20.41
CA ILE A 176 14.86 -28.86 21.63
C ILE A 176 14.45 -30.30 21.29
N SER A 177 13.57 -30.47 20.30
CA SER A 177 13.05 -31.78 19.92
C SER A 177 14.07 -32.63 19.16
N GLU A 178 14.77 -32.05 18.19
CA GLU A 178 15.68 -32.76 17.30
C GLU A 178 17.10 -32.83 17.86
N LYS A 179 17.46 -31.92 18.78
CA LYS A 179 18.82 -31.75 19.32
C LYS A 179 19.89 -31.60 18.24
N SER A 180 19.51 -31.01 17.12
CA SER A 180 20.38 -30.70 15.98
C SER A 180 19.97 -29.39 15.37
N VAL A 181 20.90 -28.78 14.64
CA VAL A 181 20.67 -27.54 13.89
C VAL A 181 21.03 -27.80 12.43
N ASP A 182 20.08 -27.60 11.53
CA ASP A 182 20.33 -27.72 10.09
C ASP A 182 20.78 -26.39 9.45
N HIS A 183 21.03 -26.39 8.14
CA HIS A 183 21.45 -25.19 7.43
C HIS A 183 20.36 -24.11 7.39
N GLU A 184 19.09 -24.48 7.32
CA GLU A 184 17.99 -23.51 7.28
C GLU A 184 17.82 -22.84 8.65
N ASP A 185 17.97 -23.60 9.73
CA ASP A 185 17.97 -23.10 11.09
C ASP A 185 19.08 -22.07 11.33
N LYS A 186 20.30 -22.34 10.84
CA LYS A 186 21.42 -21.39 10.91
C LYS A 186 21.12 -20.10 10.16
N LYS A 187 20.49 -20.19 8.98
CA LYS A 187 20.11 -19.02 8.18
C LYS A 187 19.03 -18.18 8.86
N ILE A 188 18.01 -18.81 9.45
CA ILE A 188 16.99 -18.13 10.25
C ILE A 188 17.65 -17.40 11.43
N MET A 189 18.60 -18.07 12.11
CA MET A 189 19.32 -17.48 13.24
C MET A 189 20.14 -16.25 12.81
N GLU A 190 20.83 -16.30 11.67
CA GLU A 190 21.54 -15.15 11.09
C GLU A 190 20.60 -13.96 10.83
N GLU A 191 19.41 -14.21 10.26
CA GLU A 191 18.41 -13.18 10.04
C GLU A 191 17.90 -12.57 11.36
N LEU A 192 17.64 -13.41 12.38
CA LEU A 192 17.23 -12.95 13.72
C LEU A 192 18.32 -12.09 14.38
N LEU A 193 19.60 -12.44 14.24
CA LEU A 193 20.72 -11.66 14.78
C LEU A 193 20.87 -10.30 14.10
N LEU A 194 20.63 -10.22 12.79
CA LEU A 194 20.62 -8.93 12.08
C LEU A 194 19.50 -8.02 12.60
N ILE A 195 18.31 -8.59 12.84
CA ILE A 195 17.15 -7.86 13.34
C ILE A 195 17.31 -7.48 14.81
N LYS A 196 17.99 -8.30 15.61
CA LYS A 196 18.26 -8.06 17.05
C LYS A 196 18.81 -6.65 17.30
N ASN A 197 19.69 -6.16 16.42
CA ASN A 197 20.32 -4.84 16.52
C ASN A 197 19.37 -3.66 16.30
N LYS A 198 18.14 -3.93 15.83
CA LYS A 198 17.09 -2.94 15.54
C LYS A 198 15.95 -2.97 16.55
N LEU A 199 15.94 -3.96 17.43
CA LEU A 199 14.91 -4.08 18.46
C LEU A 199 15.18 -3.08 19.59
N HIS A 200 14.10 -2.64 20.23
CA HIS A 200 14.17 -1.78 21.39
C HIS A 200 14.77 -2.55 22.59
N GLU A 201 15.58 -1.91 23.44
CA GLU A 201 16.31 -2.56 24.55
C GLU A 201 15.41 -3.33 25.55
N LYS A 202 14.15 -2.93 25.66
CA LYS A 202 13.14 -3.57 26.53
C LYS A 202 12.27 -4.60 25.81
N ASP A 203 12.58 -4.94 24.57
CA ASP A 203 11.77 -5.90 23.81
C ASP A 203 12.04 -7.32 24.33
N PRO A 204 11.01 -8.09 24.76
CA PRO A 204 11.18 -9.46 25.23
C PRO A 204 11.80 -10.38 24.17
N LEU A 205 11.69 -10.03 22.89
CA LEU A 205 12.28 -10.79 21.80
C LEU A 205 13.82 -10.79 21.86
N LEU A 206 14.46 -9.79 22.50
CA LEU A 206 15.91 -9.76 22.67
C LEU A 206 16.43 -10.94 23.50
N GLU A 207 15.79 -11.23 24.62
CA GLU A 207 16.16 -12.35 25.49
C GLU A 207 15.93 -13.69 24.79
N LEU A 208 14.82 -13.80 24.05
CA LEU A 208 14.48 -15.00 23.29
C LEU A 208 15.52 -15.28 22.18
N ILE A 209 15.87 -14.26 21.38
CA ILE A 209 16.90 -14.40 20.34
C ILE A 209 18.26 -14.72 20.96
N THR A 210 18.61 -14.12 22.10
CA THR A 210 19.88 -14.39 22.78
C THR A 210 19.96 -15.84 23.25
N SER A 211 18.89 -16.36 23.84
CA SER A 211 18.81 -17.76 24.29
C SER A 211 18.91 -18.73 23.11
N LEU A 212 18.26 -18.41 21.99
CA LEU A 212 18.34 -19.19 20.76
C LEU A 212 19.75 -19.24 20.18
N ASP A 213 20.47 -18.11 20.17
CA ASP A 213 21.84 -18.04 19.67
C ASP A 213 22.78 -18.99 20.46
N GLU A 214 22.64 -19.02 21.78
CA GLU A 214 23.39 -19.94 22.64
C GLU A 214 23.06 -21.40 22.35
N MET A 215 21.78 -21.72 22.14
CA MET A 215 21.36 -23.08 21.81
C MET A 215 21.86 -23.52 20.44
N VAL A 216 21.80 -22.64 19.44
CA VAL A 216 22.32 -22.92 18.09
C VAL A 216 23.82 -23.21 18.14
N LYS A 217 24.58 -22.49 18.96
CA LYS A 217 26.02 -22.74 19.17
C LYS A 217 26.31 -24.05 19.90
N TYR A 218 25.39 -24.51 20.76
CA TYR A 218 25.56 -25.75 21.51
C TYR A 218 25.20 -26.99 20.68
N TYR A 219 24.16 -26.92 19.85
CA TYR A 219 23.63 -28.05 19.07
C TYR A 219 24.07 -28.07 17.60
N GLY A 220 24.71 -27.00 17.10
CA GLY A 220 25.07 -26.82 15.68
C GLY A 220 26.56 -26.94 15.37
#